data_AF-A0A7S3X1A6-F1
#
_entry.id   AF-A0A7S3X1A6-F1
#
_cell.length_a   1.000
_cell.length_b   1.000
_cell.length_c   1.000
_cell.angle_alpha   90.00
_cell.angle_beta   90.00
_cell.angle_gamma   90.00
#
_symmetry.space_group_name_H-M   'P 1'
#
loop_
_entity.id
_entity.type
_entity.pdbx_description
1 polymer ?
#
loop_
_entity_poly.entity_id
_entity_poly.type
_entity_poly.pdbx_seq_one_letter_code
_entity_poly.pdbx_strand_id
1 'polypeptide(L)'
;LVCLSDSISHICRIKRILGMPHGHAMLVGVGGSGRQSLTRLAAYIAEFKVFTIEVVRGYKSDLFREDLKKVYDLTGLQQLDTVFLFNDTQVIDNSFLEDINGMLTSGEVSGLYPADEANNIREAMRPDVEKAGLPMTNDSMWQFFIRRVRAHLHVVLCMSPIGESYRNYVRMFPALVSCTTIDWFSDWPAEALKEVALKFLEE
;
A
#
# COMPACT_ATOMS: atom_id res chain seq x y z
N LEU A 1 -2.51 -2.18 21.79
CA LEU A 1 -1.77 -3.44 21.51
C LEU A 1 -0.65 -3.56 22.54
N VAL A 2 -0.56 -4.68 23.24
CA VAL A 2 0.60 -4.99 24.08
C VAL A 2 1.74 -5.44 23.15
N CYS A 3 2.94 -4.86 23.32
CA CYS A 3 4.09 -5.23 22.50
C CYS A 3 4.60 -6.62 22.92
N LEU A 4 4.23 -7.64 22.15
CA LEU A 4 4.68 -9.02 22.29
C LEU A 4 5.83 -9.31 21.33
N SER A 5 6.64 -10.34 21.59
CA SER A 5 7.75 -10.78 20.72
C SER A 5 7.33 -10.96 19.26
N ASP A 6 6.13 -11.50 19.03
CA ASP A 6 5.58 -11.74 17.69
C ASP A 6 5.29 -10.44 16.95
N SER A 7 4.81 -9.42 17.68
CA SER A 7 4.57 -8.09 17.11
C SER A 7 5.87 -7.45 16.62
N ILE A 8 6.96 -7.61 17.37
CA ILE A 8 8.28 -7.11 16.97
C ILE A 8 8.77 -7.82 15.71
N SER A 9 8.60 -9.15 15.63
CA SER A 9 8.96 -9.92 14.43
C SER A 9 8.20 -9.42 13.19
N HIS A 10 6.88 -9.20 13.29
CA HIS A 10 6.08 -8.65 12.19
C HIS A 10 6.51 -7.23 11.80
N ILE A 11 6.78 -6.35 12.78
CA ILE A 11 7.32 -5.00 12.49
C ILE A 11 8.64 -5.09 11.71
N CYS A 12 9.57 -5.95 12.14
CA CYS A 12 10.84 -6.15 11.47
C CYS A 12 10.67 -6.67 10.04
N ARG A 13 9.73 -7.61 9.80
CA ARG A 13 9.41 -8.12 8.47
C ARG A 13 8.82 -7.03 7.57
N ILE A 14 7.83 -6.29 8.06
CA ILE A 14 7.20 -5.20 7.31
C ILE A 14 8.25 -4.14 6.96
N LYS A 15 9.03 -3.68 7.93
CA LYS A 15 10.11 -2.70 7.70
C LYS A 15 11.15 -3.19 6.70
N ARG A 16 11.48 -4.49 6.72
CA ARG A 16 12.38 -5.10 5.72
C ARG A 16 11.76 -5.06 4.32
N ILE A 17 10.48 -5.38 4.18
CA ILE A 17 9.78 -5.33 2.89
C ILE A 17 9.75 -3.89 2.36
N LEU A 18 9.41 -2.91 3.22
CA LEU A 18 9.41 -1.49 2.84
C LEU A 18 10.79 -0.99 2.37
N GLY A 19 11.88 -1.53 2.91
CA GLY A 19 13.24 -1.20 2.47
C GLY A 19 13.67 -1.86 1.14
N MET A 20 12.87 -2.75 0.57
CA MET A 20 13.18 -3.39 -0.71
C MET A 20 12.66 -2.53 -1.89
N PRO A 21 13.42 -2.43 -3.00
CA PRO A 21 12.91 -1.78 -4.22
C PRO A 21 11.63 -2.47 -4.69
N HIS A 22 10.57 -1.70 -4.94
CA HIS A 22 9.24 -2.23 -5.29
C HIS A 22 8.67 -3.20 -4.23
N GLY A 23 9.03 -2.97 -2.97
CA GLY A 23 8.60 -3.80 -1.85
C GLY A 23 7.15 -3.54 -1.46
N HIS A 24 6.25 -4.43 -1.88
CA HIS A 24 4.85 -4.43 -1.46
C HIS A 24 4.59 -5.61 -0.50
N ALA A 25 3.63 -5.45 0.40
CA ALA A 25 3.29 -6.47 1.39
C ALA A 25 1.81 -6.84 1.36
N MET A 26 1.51 -8.11 1.59
CA MET A 26 0.16 -8.58 1.89
C MET A 26 0.14 -9.24 3.26
N LEU A 27 -0.52 -8.59 4.21
CA LEU A 27 -0.64 -9.02 5.60
C LEU A 27 -1.95 -9.80 5.77
N VAL A 28 -1.83 -11.11 5.88
CA VAL A 28 -2.97 -12.01 5.97
C VAL A 28 -3.20 -12.43 7.41
N GLY A 29 -4.36 -12.14 7.97
CA GLY A 29 -4.69 -12.49 9.35
C GLY A 29 -6.11 -12.15 9.74
N VAL A 30 -6.55 -12.66 10.89
CA VAL A 30 -7.90 -12.40 11.40
C VAL A 30 -8.07 -10.94 11.84
N GLY A 31 -9.31 -10.48 11.96
CA GLY A 31 -9.61 -9.15 12.51
C GLY A 31 -9.02 -8.99 13.92
N GLY A 32 -8.48 -7.81 14.24
CA GLY A 32 -7.87 -7.55 15.56
C GLY A 32 -6.41 -8.02 15.73
N SER A 33 -5.84 -8.72 14.75
CA SER A 33 -4.42 -9.17 14.76
C SER A 33 -3.37 -8.05 14.75
N GLY A 34 -3.78 -6.79 14.65
CA GLY A 34 -2.88 -5.62 14.71
C GLY A 34 -2.18 -5.25 13.41
N ARG A 35 -2.46 -5.91 12.27
CA ARG A 35 -1.85 -5.66 10.95
C ARG A 35 -1.70 -4.18 10.59
N GLN A 36 -2.78 -3.40 10.70
CA GLN A 36 -2.73 -1.97 10.41
C GLN A 36 -1.86 -1.19 11.40
N SER A 37 -1.97 -1.50 12.69
CA SER A 37 -1.21 -0.82 13.75
C SER A 37 0.29 -1.11 13.61
N LEU A 38 0.67 -2.37 13.38
CA LEU A 38 2.06 -2.76 13.18
C LEU A 38 2.63 -2.19 11.87
N THR A 39 1.82 -2.08 10.81
CA THR A 39 2.24 -1.41 9.57
C THR A 39 2.52 0.06 9.81
N ARG A 40 1.63 0.77 10.50
CA ARG A 40 1.83 2.20 10.82
C ARG A 40 3.08 2.41 11.67
N LEU A 41 3.32 1.53 12.63
CA LEU A 41 4.54 1.58 13.44
C LEU A 41 5.80 1.27 12.63
N ALA A 42 5.77 0.26 11.77
CA ALA A 42 6.89 -0.08 10.89
C ALA A 42 7.20 1.05 9.89
N ALA A 43 6.17 1.67 9.32
CA ALA A 43 6.30 2.84 8.44
C ALA A 43 6.86 4.04 9.20
N TYR A 44 6.40 4.31 10.42
CA TYR A 44 6.94 5.36 11.27
C TYR A 44 8.43 5.16 11.57
N ILE A 45 8.85 3.93 11.90
CA ILE A 45 10.26 3.56 12.11
C ILE A 45 11.09 3.74 10.84
N ALA A 46 10.50 3.50 9.67
CA ALA A 46 11.14 3.69 8.38
C ALA A 46 11.08 5.15 7.88
N GLU A 47 10.45 6.07 8.62
CA GLU A 47 10.19 7.46 8.22
C GLU A 47 9.30 7.61 6.97
N PHE A 48 8.46 6.60 6.70
CA PHE A 48 7.56 6.59 5.56
C PHE A 48 6.21 7.20 5.93
N LYS A 49 5.63 8.00 5.03
CA LYS A 49 4.29 8.54 5.20
C LYS A 49 3.27 7.41 5.03
N VAL A 50 2.25 7.34 5.88
CA VAL A 50 1.15 6.37 5.69
C VAL A 50 -0.05 7.08 5.12
N PHE A 51 -0.54 6.61 3.98
CA PHE A 51 -1.79 7.04 3.39
C PHE A 51 -2.83 5.92 3.55
N THR A 52 -4.01 6.28 4.04
CA THR A 52 -5.17 5.38 4.13
C THR A 52 -6.41 6.09 3.62
N ILE A 53 -7.25 5.37 2.87
CA ILE A 53 -8.54 5.93 2.43
C ILE A 53 -9.53 5.99 3.60
N GLU A 54 -10.37 7.02 3.57
CA GLU A 54 -11.49 7.19 4.51
C GLU A 54 -12.80 6.93 3.76
N VAL A 55 -13.37 5.74 3.99
CA VAL A 55 -14.61 5.34 3.34
C VAL A 55 -15.79 6.07 3.97
N VAL A 56 -16.34 7.05 3.24
CA VAL A 56 -17.58 7.76 3.62
C VAL A 56 -18.80 7.15 2.95
N ARG A 57 -20.01 7.49 3.42
CA ARG A 57 -21.25 7.02 2.79
C ARG A 57 -21.31 7.52 1.34
N GLY A 58 -21.44 6.57 0.40
CA GLY A 58 -21.46 6.89 -1.03
C GLY A 58 -20.07 6.90 -1.70
N TYR A 59 -19.03 6.44 -1.00
CA TYR A 59 -17.71 6.24 -1.59
C TYR A 59 -17.78 5.21 -2.73
N LYS A 60 -17.23 5.58 -3.89
CA LYS A 60 -17.25 4.84 -5.16
C LYS A 60 -15.90 4.97 -5.87
N SER A 61 -15.76 4.32 -7.02
CA SER A 61 -14.52 4.28 -7.82
C SER A 61 -13.97 5.65 -8.16
N ASP A 62 -14.83 6.65 -8.41
CA ASP A 62 -14.36 8.01 -8.71
C ASP A 62 -13.61 8.63 -7.53
N LEU A 63 -14.16 8.52 -6.31
CA LEU A 63 -13.51 9.02 -5.09
C LEU A 63 -12.24 8.23 -4.76
N PHE A 64 -12.25 6.92 -5.01
CA PHE A 64 -11.06 6.10 -4.87
C PHE A 64 -9.93 6.54 -5.78
N ARG A 65 -10.24 6.81 -7.06
CA ARG A 65 -9.27 7.30 -8.04
C ARG A 65 -8.73 8.69 -7.66
N GLU A 66 -9.56 9.57 -7.12
CA GLU A 66 -9.10 10.85 -6.58
C GLU A 66 -8.13 10.68 -5.38
N ASP A 67 -8.37 9.69 -4.52
CA ASP A 67 -7.42 9.36 -3.44
C ASP A 67 -6.13 8.73 -3.99
N LEU A 68 -6.21 7.91 -5.03
CA LEU A 68 -5.02 7.37 -5.70
C LEU A 68 -4.18 8.48 -6.33
N LYS A 69 -4.79 9.48 -6.98
CA LYS A 69 -4.04 10.65 -7.50
C LYS A 69 -3.21 11.32 -6.41
N LYS A 70 -3.76 11.50 -5.20
CA LYS A 70 -3.01 12.06 -4.05
C LYS A 70 -1.80 11.20 -3.67
N VAL A 71 -1.94 9.88 -3.70
CA VAL A 71 -0.83 8.94 -3.44
C VAL A 71 0.25 9.07 -4.53
N TYR A 72 -0.15 9.16 -5.79
CA TYR A 72 0.76 9.36 -6.93
C TYR A 72 1.46 10.73 -6.88
N ASP A 73 0.79 11.78 -6.41
CA ASP A 73 1.42 13.10 -6.23
C ASP A 73 2.47 13.08 -5.11
N LEU A 74 2.17 12.42 -3.98
CA LEU A 74 3.12 12.26 -2.87
C LEU A 74 4.38 11.49 -3.30
N THR A 75 4.22 10.42 -4.06
CA THR A 75 5.32 9.52 -4.43
C THR A 75 6.05 9.97 -5.70
N GLY A 76 5.33 10.40 -6.72
CA GLY A 76 5.90 10.76 -8.02
C GLY A 76 6.36 12.22 -8.13
N LEU A 77 5.56 13.18 -7.64
CA LEU A 77 5.91 14.61 -7.71
C LEU A 77 6.77 15.04 -6.51
N GLN A 78 6.35 14.68 -5.30
CA GLN A 78 7.03 15.10 -4.07
C GLN A 78 8.18 14.17 -3.66
N GLN A 79 8.29 12.97 -4.27
CA GLN A 79 9.33 11.98 -3.98
C GLN A 79 9.37 11.57 -2.49
N LEU A 80 8.19 11.44 -1.88
CA LEU A 80 8.04 11.01 -0.50
C LEU A 80 7.75 9.51 -0.44
N ASP A 81 8.59 8.77 0.28
CA ASP A 81 8.36 7.36 0.58
C ASP A 81 7.02 7.20 1.31
N THR A 82 6.07 6.55 0.65
CA THR A 82 4.68 6.49 1.08
C THR A 82 4.17 5.05 1.08
N VAL A 83 3.66 4.63 2.24
CA VAL A 83 2.92 3.39 2.41
C VAL A 83 1.44 3.64 2.12
N PHE A 84 0.92 3.05 1.05
CA PHE A 84 -0.51 2.96 0.82
C PHE A 84 -1.06 1.76 1.59
N LEU A 85 -1.69 2.01 2.73
CA LEU A 85 -2.26 0.98 3.59
C LEU A 85 -3.76 0.81 3.28
N PHE A 86 -4.13 -0.37 2.77
CA PHE A 86 -5.48 -0.68 2.32
C PHE A 86 -6.01 -1.95 2.99
N ASN A 87 -7.24 -1.91 3.49
CA ASN A 87 -7.89 -3.02 4.18
C ASN A 87 -8.99 -3.65 3.34
N ASP A 88 -9.16 -4.97 3.46
CA ASP A 88 -10.24 -5.71 2.81
C ASP A 88 -11.63 -5.17 3.10
N THR A 89 -11.88 -4.68 4.32
CA THR A 89 -13.15 -4.05 4.70
C THR A 89 -13.45 -2.76 3.93
N GLN A 90 -12.46 -2.18 3.25
CA GLN A 90 -12.62 -0.97 2.43
C GLN A 90 -12.94 -1.29 0.96
N VAL A 91 -12.96 -2.57 0.58
CA VAL A 91 -13.35 -3.01 -0.77
C VAL A 91 -14.87 -2.89 -0.92
N ILE A 92 -15.32 -1.75 -1.45
CA ILE A 92 -16.73 -1.52 -1.78
C ILE A 92 -17.07 -2.04 -3.18
N ASP A 93 -16.12 -1.90 -4.11
CA ASP A 93 -16.23 -2.35 -5.50
C ASP A 93 -14.95 -3.08 -5.91
N ASN A 94 -15.09 -4.11 -6.74
CA ASN A 94 -13.98 -4.89 -7.28
C ASN A 94 -13.05 -4.04 -8.15
N SER A 95 -13.54 -2.94 -8.73
CA SER A 95 -12.72 -1.97 -9.47
C SER A 95 -11.55 -1.42 -8.64
N PHE A 96 -11.66 -1.37 -7.31
CA PHE A 96 -10.57 -0.90 -6.45
C PHE A 96 -9.38 -1.86 -6.50
N LEU A 97 -9.66 -3.17 -6.53
CA LEU A 97 -8.63 -4.19 -6.60
C LEU A 97 -8.03 -4.30 -8.00
N GLU A 98 -8.79 -3.96 -9.05
CA GLU A 98 -8.26 -3.82 -10.41
C GLU A 98 -7.25 -2.68 -10.50
N ASP A 99 -7.60 -1.50 -9.96
CA ASP A 99 -6.71 -0.35 -9.90
C ASP A 99 -5.45 -0.67 -9.05
N ILE A 100 -5.60 -1.30 -7.88
CA ILE A 100 -4.46 -1.77 -7.05
C ILE A 100 -3.60 -2.79 -7.81
N ASN A 101 -4.20 -3.71 -8.56
CA ASN A 101 -3.46 -4.68 -9.37
C ASN A 101 -2.62 -3.99 -10.46
N GLY A 102 -3.13 -2.91 -11.06
CA GLY A 102 -2.34 -2.03 -11.94
C GLY A 102 -1.14 -1.40 -11.23
N MET A 103 -1.37 -0.83 -10.04
CA MET A 103 -0.30 -0.25 -9.20
C MET A 103 0.80 -1.27 -8.89
N LEU A 104 0.44 -2.52 -8.57
CA LEU A 104 1.39 -3.57 -8.22
C LEU A 104 2.18 -4.11 -9.43
N THR A 105 1.60 -4.08 -10.63
CA THR A 105 2.21 -4.68 -11.84
C THR A 105 3.03 -3.67 -12.63
N SER A 106 2.38 -2.65 -13.17
CA SER A 106 3.00 -1.62 -14.01
C SER A 106 3.44 -0.41 -13.19
N GLY A 107 2.87 -0.19 -12.00
CA GLY A 107 3.00 1.07 -11.27
C GLY A 107 2.02 2.14 -11.75
N GLU A 108 1.08 1.80 -12.63
CA GLU A 108 0.15 2.73 -13.27
C GLU A 108 -1.29 2.20 -13.18
N VAL A 109 -2.24 3.12 -13.01
CA VAL A 109 -3.67 2.85 -13.10
C VAL A 109 -4.21 3.42 -14.41
N SER A 110 -4.79 2.55 -15.24
CA SER A 110 -5.30 2.92 -16.56
C SER A 110 -6.41 3.96 -16.48
N GLY A 111 -6.22 5.09 -17.16
CA GLY A 111 -7.19 6.18 -17.18
C GLY A 111 -7.35 6.89 -15.83
N LEU A 112 -6.32 6.87 -14.97
CA LEU A 112 -6.33 7.60 -13.70
C LEU A 112 -6.37 9.12 -13.92
N TYR A 113 -5.62 9.62 -14.90
CA TYR A 113 -5.53 11.04 -15.20
C TYR A 113 -6.22 11.37 -16.53
N PRO A 114 -7.06 12.42 -16.58
CA PRO A 114 -7.48 13.01 -17.83
C PRO A 114 -6.29 13.66 -18.56
N ALA A 115 -6.47 13.95 -19.85
CA ALA A 115 -5.37 14.36 -20.72
C ALA A 115 -4.68 15.67 -20.29
N ASP A 116 -5.47 16.61 -19.74
CA ASP A 116 -5.01 17.88 -19.18
C ASP A 116 -4.20 17.70 -17.89
N GLU A 117 -4.67 16.90 -16.94
CA GLU A 117 -3.91 16.59 -15.72
C GLU A 117 -2.60 15.84 -16.03
N ALA A 118 -2.65 14.87 -16.96
CA ALA A 118 -1.46 14.14 -17.39
C ALA A 118 -0.41 15.07 -18.04
N ASN A 119 -0.84 16.11 -18.77
CA ASN A 119 0.07 17.11 -19.32
C ASN A 119 0.72 17.95 -18.22
N ASN A 120 -0.03 18.35 -17.19
CA ASN A 120 0.52 19.07 -16.05
C ASN A 120 1.62 18.27 -15.33
N ILE A 121 1.42 16.96 -15.16
CA ILE A 121 2.43 16.06 -14.58
C ILE A 121 3.68 15.99 -15.48
N ARG A 122 3.51 15.86 -16.80
CA ARG A 122 4.65 15.83 -17.75
C ARG A 122 5.47 17.12 -17.66
N GLU A 123 4.81 18.28 -17.64
CA GLU A 123 5.49 19.57 -17.49
C GLU A 123 6.22 19.67 -16.14
N ALA A 124 5.64 19.15 -15.06
CA ALA A 124 6.30 19.09 -13.76
C ALA A 124 7.54 18.18 -13.77
N MET A 125 7.57 17.12 -14.59
CA MET A 125 8.72 16.21 -14.71
C MET A 125 9.83 16.72 -15.63
N ARG A 126 9.51 17.63 -16.55
CA ARG A 126 10.47 18.19 -17.53
C ARG A 126 11.85 18.53 -16.94
N PRO A 127 11.98 19.34 -15.86
CA PRO A 127 13.29 19.71 -15.31
C PRO A 127 14.10 18.50 -14.82
N ASP A 128 13.42 17.50 -14.26
CA ASP A 128 14.07 16.29 -13.74
C ASP A 128 14.51 15.34 -14.84
N VAL A 129 13.71 15.23 -15.91
CA VAL A 129 14.07 14.41 -17.08
C VAL A 129 15.24 15.05 -17.83
N GLU A 130 15.27 16.38 -17.94
CA GLU A 130 16.38 17.13 -18.55
C GLU A 130 17.67 16.92 -17.75
N LYS A 131 17.58 17.06 -16.41
CA LYS A 131 18.70 16.78 -15.50
C LYS A 131 19.18 15.34 -15.58
N ALA A 132 18.28 14.39 -15.83
CA ALA A 132 18.62 12.98 -16.02
C ALA A 132 19.20 12.66 -17.41
N GLY A 133 19.26 13.63 -18.34
CA GLY A 133 19.78 13.44 -19.69
C GLY A 133 18.91 12.53 -20.57
N LEU A 134 17.62 12.39 -20.22
CA LEU A 134 16.68 11.56 -20.95
C LEU A 134 15.97 12.35 -22.07
N PRO A 135 15.40 11.70 -23.09
CA PRO A 135 14.68 12.39 -24.16
C PRO A 135 13.49 13.21 -23.67
N MET A 136 13.31 14.43 -24.18
CA MET A 136 12.17 15.32 -23.85
C MET A 136 10.89 14.93 -24.61
N THR A 137 10.52 13.65 -24.61
CA THR A 137 9.27 13.15 -25.21
C THR A 137 8.19 12.96 -24.15
N ASN A 138 6.92 13.09 -24.53
CA ASN A 138 5.79 12.90 -23.62
C ASN A 138 5.80 11.51 -22.96
N ASP A 139 6.21 10.49 -23.70
CA ASP A 139 6.36 9.13 -23.20
C ASP A 139 7.51 9.02 -22.19
N SER A 140 8.69 9.56 -22.50
CA SER A 140 9.83 9.51 -21.57
C SER A 140 9.54 10.27 -20.26
N MET A 141 8.83 11.39 -20.31
CA MET A 141 8.43 12.13 -19.11
C MET A 141 7.43 11.34 -18.27
N TRP A 142 6.48 10.66 -18.92
CA TRP A 142 5.52 9.80 -18.23
C TRP A 142 6.18 8.58 -17.60
N GLN A 143 7.03 7.87 -18.34
CA GLN A 143 7.77 6.71 -17.80
C GLN A 143 8.70 7.11 -16.65
N PHE A 144 9.28 8.31 -16.70
CA PHE A 144 10.08 8.83 -15.60
C PHE A 144 9.23 9.07 -14.33
N PHE A 145 8.03 9.63 -14.48
CA PHE A 145 7.07 9.78 -13.38
C PHE A 145 6.69 8.42 -12.79
N ILE A 146 6.28 7.46 -13.61
CA ILE A 146 5.91 6.11 -13.13
C ILE A 146 7.08 5.43 -12.43
N ARG A 147 8.31 5.59 -12.93
CA ARG A 147 9.50 5.07 -12.26
C ARG A 147 9.71 5.69 -10.88
N ARG A 148 9.46 7.00 -10.71
CA ARG A 148 9.51 7.66 -9.40
C ARG A 148 8.43 7.15 -8.46
N VAL A 149 7.19 7.05 -8.94
CA VAL A 149 6.08 6.47 -8.17
C VAL A 149 6.47 5.09 -7.68
N ARG A 150 6.95 4.21 -8.56
CA ARG A 150 7.38 2.85 -8.22
C ARG A 150 8.54 2.76 -7.23
N ALA A 151 9.40 3.78 -7.18
CA ALA A 151 10.52 3.84 -6.26
C ALA A 151 10.09 4.24 -4.83
N HIS A 152 9.06 5.07 -4.71
CA HIS A 152 8.61 5.65 -3.43
C HIS A 152 7.27 5.09 -2.92
N LEU A 153 6.53 4.37 -3.75
CA LEU A 153 5.23 3.79 -3.40
C LEU A 153 5.38 2.37 -2.87
N HIS A 154 4.84 2.14 -1.67
CA HIS A 154 4.76 0.82 -1.06
C HIS A 154 3.31 0.48 -0.73
N VAL A 155 2.72 -0.45 -1.47
CA VAL A 155 1.37 -0.94 -1.18
C VAL A 155 1.42 -2.00 -0.08
N VAL A 156 0.64 -1.82 0.99
CA VAL A 156 0.45 -2.79 2.06
C VAL A 156 -1.02 -3.14 2.18
N LEU A 157 -1.35 -4.39 1.86
CA LEU A 157 -2.71 -4.92 1.86
C LEU A 157 -2.98 -5.69 3.15
N CYS A 158 -4.04 -5.35 3.88
CA CYS A 158 -4.52 -6.13 5.01
C CYS A 158 -5.72 -6.97 4.55
N MET A 159 -5.54 -8.30 4.44
CA MET A 159 -6.60 -9.21 3.97
C MET A 159 -6.95 -10.28 5.01
N SER A 160 -8.23 -10.48 5.30
CA SER A 160 -8.69 -11.57 6.16
C SER A 160 -8.76 -12.87 5.37
N PRO A 161 -8.15 -13.98 5.86
CA PRO A 161 -8.30 -15.29 5.21
C PRO A 161 -9.68 -15.91 5.48
N ILE A 162 -10.50 -15.29 6.34
CA ILE A 162 -11.84 -15.77 6.69
C ILE A 162 -12.81 -15.46 5.55
N GLY A 163 -13.60 -16.47 5.16
CA GLY A 163 -14.61 -16.35 4.10
C GLY A 163 -14.07 -16.65 2.70
N GLU A 164 -14.84 -16.28 1.68
CA GLU A 164 -14.50 -16.56 0.28
C GLU A 164 -13.88 -15.36 -0.45
N SER A 165 -14.09 -14.13 0.05
CA SER A 165 -13.65 -12.90 -0.61
C SER A 165 -12.16 -12.89 -0.90
N TYR A 166 -11.32 -13.21 0.08
CA TYR A 166 -9.86 -13.29 -0.12
C TYR A 166 -9.48 -14.27 -1.23
N ARG A 167 -10.08 -15.47 -1.24
CA ARG A 167 -9.82 -16.48 -2.28
C ARG A 167 -10.26 -16.00 -3.66
N ASN A 168 -11.40 -15.32 -3.73
CA ASN A 168 -11.93 -14.77 -4.97
C ASN A 168 -11.04 -13.64 -5.50
N TYR A 169 -10.62 -12.72 -4.63
CA TYR A 169 -9.73 -11.60 -4.99
C TYR A 169 -8.39 -12.10 -5.50
N VAL A 170 -7.74 -13.05 -4.83
CA VAL A 170 -6.46 -13.61 -5.28
C VAL A 170 -6.57 -14.34 -6.62
N ARG A 171 -7.72 -14.96 -6.91
CA ARG A 171 -7.98 -15.61 -8.22
C ARG A 171 -8.21 -14.59 -9.33
N MET A 172 -8.94 -13.51 -9.05
CA MET A 172 -9.26 -12.47 -10.01
C MET A 172 -8.07 -11.55 -10.28
N PHE A 173 -7.24 -11.29 -9.26
CA PHE A 173 -6.13 -10.34 -9.28
C PHE A 173 -4.82 -11.01 -8.83
N PRO A 174 -4.15 -11.78 -9.70
CA PRO A 174 -2.96 -12.54 -9.33
C PRO A 174 -1.79 -11.70 -8.81
N ALA A 175 -1.71 -10.40 -9.18
CA ALA A 175 -0.65 -9.52 -8.72
C ALA A 175 -0.66 -9.30 -7.20
N LEU A 176 -1.83 -9.45 -6.56
CA LEU A 176 -1.94 -9.40 -5.10
C LEU A 176 -1.03 -10.43 -4.43
N VAL A 177 -0.75 -11.56 -5.09
CA VAL A 177 0.17 -12.61 -4.61
C VAL A 177 1.53 -12.53 -5.27
N SER A 178 1.61 -12.31 -6.60
CA SER A 178 2.90 -12.37 -7.30
C SER A 178 3.79 -11.15 -7.09
N CYS A 179 3.20 -10.00 -6.76
CA CYS A 179 3.91 -8.73 -6.62
C CYS A 179 4.00 -8.26 -5.16
N THR A 180 3.51 -9.05 -4.20
CA THR A 180 3.61 -8.74 -2.77
C THR A 180 4.35 -9.83 -2.01
N THR A 181 5.04 -9.45 -0.95
CA THR A 181 5.54 -10.39 0.04
C THR A 181 4.45 -10.67 1.07
N ILE A 182 4.05 -11.93 1.21
CA ILE A 182 2.99 -12.34 2.12
C ILE A 182 3.56 -12.54 3.53
N ASP A 183 2.99 -11.85 4.51
CA ASP A 183 3.26 -12.07 5.95
C ASP A 183 1.99 -12.56 6.64
N TRP A 184 2.08 -13.73 7.26
CA TRP A 184 0.95 -14.40 7.90
C TRP A 184 0.90 -14.07 9.39
N PHE A 185 -0.17 -13.40 9.79
CA PHE A 185 -0.51 -13.10 11.17
C PHE A 185 -1.34 -14.27 11.71
N SER A 186 -0.65 -15.24 12.29
CA SER A 186 -1.25 -16.39 12.95
C SER A 186 -2.05 -15.97 14.18
N ASP A 187 -2.94 -16.86 14.61
CA ASP A 187 -3.62 -16.72 15.90
C ASP A 187 -2.59 -16.63 17.03
N TRP A 188 -2.92 -15.83 18.04
CA TRP A 188 -2.02 -15.66 19.18
C TRP A 188 -1.92 -16.96 19.96
N PRO A 189 -0.70 -17.40 20.33
CA PRO A 189 -0.54 -18.55 21.20
C PRO A 189 -1.21 -18.28 22.56
N ALA A 190 -1.59 -19.35 23.26
CA ALA A 190 -2.28 -19.24 24.55
C ALA A 190 -1.47 -18.45 25.58
N GLU A 191 -0.14 -18.54 25.50
CA GLU A 191 0.83 -17.82 26.30
C GLU A 191 0.74 -16.31 26.07
N ALA A 192 0.69 -15.87 24.81
CA ALA A 192 0.53 -14.45 24.46
C ALA A 192 -0.81 -13.88 24.95
N LEU A 193 -1.90 -14.66 24.82
CA LEU A 193 -3.21 -14.26 25.36
C LEU A 193 -3.17 -14.11 26.88
N LYS A 194 -2.48 -15.02 27.59
CA LYS A 194 -2.31 -14.94 29.04
C LYS A 194 -1.48 -13.72 29.46
N GLU A 195 -0.38 -13.44 28.77
CA GLU A 195 0.45 -12.25 29.05
C GLU A 195 -0.33 -10.94 28.89
N VAL A 196 -1.13 -10.84 27.81
CA VAL A 196 -1.97 -9.66 27.61
C VAL A 196 -3.05 -9.55 28.68
N ALA A 197 -3.72 -10.65 29.03
CA ALA A 197 -4.71 -10.65 30.10
C ALA A 197 -4.10 -10.23 31.46
N LEU A 198 -2.92 -10.76 31.81
CA LEU A 198 -2.23 -10.38 33.04
C LEU A 198 -1.86 -8.90 33.06
N LYS A 199 -1.31 -8.39 31.96
CA LYS A 199 -0.92 -6.98 31.87
C LYS A 199 -2.11 -6.02 31.96
N PHE A 200 -3.26 -6.40 31.39
CA PHE A 200 -4.50 -5.64 31.53
C PHE A 200 -5.11 -5.70 32.93
N LEU A 201 -4.85 -6.75 33.71
CA LEU A 201 -5.33 -6.89 35.09
C LEU A 201 -4.41 -6.23 36.13
N GLU A 202 -3.15 -5.97 35.76
CA GLU A 202 -2.20 -5.20 36.57
C GLU A 202 -2.43 -3.68 36.48
N GLU A 203 -3.14 -3.21 35.46
CA GLU A 203 -3.67 -1.83 35.32
C GLU A 203 -5.03 -1.67 36.02
#